data_AF-A0A9Q9CZI7-F1
#
_entry.id   AF-A0A9Q9CZI7-F1
#
_cell.length_a   1.000
_cell.length_b   1.000
_cell.length_c   1.000
_cell.angle_alpha   90.00
_cell.angle_beta   90.00
_cell.angle_gamma   90.00
#
_symmetry.space_group_name_H-M   'P 1'
#
loop_
_entity.id
_entity.type
_entity.pdbx_description
1 polymer ?
#
loop_
_entity_poly.entity_id
_entity_poly.type
_entity_poly.pdbx_seq_one_letter_code
_entity_poly.pdbx_strand_id
1 'polypeptide(L)'
;MVDVPVGAIDADNPNTPIEEAYQLFFPPVKMTTSGSEIKSTTPLTSMLWNEMKLNLDIDDNAMGSCADLKLAIQLQGITDNSIQELENDVANRNNVSVDQLYSDFIKEDDNEVKALTQKLMPVIKASYRESKMLRQQNPTAEEAYVSYIVRSDEDTNDEQNDQWYKVQVTKSGSKVERRTFDVTSELVDPQLIEHVVTYTAENSDLSYTREYSLRRETEGNQESIENLPFKCSIKQTIEETHKLYANSWLYYVVTNQSATKQESEMDVCLNYDVGGDDYEQTVEVMAVDNSQNQGTVIIGHRFHYDQYKANAAWVDVDPTLNNVNGNLLESFVHIDPDFRENEGYGSLFWVRSKAEFSSNESSQVITIKYSDDVWFKETDYDDGSTVYECSESEFGEWNVCGYQRAFANKYKVLNDDRLPVLKALATYSQ
;
A
#
# COMPACT_ATOMS: atom_id res chain seq x y z
N MET A 1 0.07 23.94 28.16
CA MET A 1 -0.03 24.94 27.09
C MET A 1 1.16 25.87 27.24
N VAL A 2 1.72 26.32 26.12
CA VAL A 2 2.84 27.25 26.04
C VAL A 2 2.41 28.37 25.09
N ASP A 3 2.41 29.61 25.58
CA ASP A 3 2.09 30.78 24.75
C ASP A 3 3.29 31.15 23.88
N VAL A 4 3.09 31.24 22.57
CA VAL A 4 4.09 31.70 21.60
C VAL A 4 3.70 33.12 21.15
N PRO A 5 4.42 34.16 21.60
CA PRO A 5 4.07 35.54 21.28
C PRO A 5 4.49 35.95 19.87
N VAL A 6 3.88 37.02 19.34
CA VAL A 6 4.35 37.70 18.12
C VAL A 6 5.81 38.12 18.30
N GLY A 7 6.64 37.85 17.30
CA GLY A 7 8.08 38.12 17.34
C GLY A 7 8.90 37.04 18.04
N ALA A 8 8.29 35.95 18.52
CA ALA A 8 9.03 34.76 18.90
C ALA A 8 9.86 34.26 17.71
N ILE A 9 11.11 33.88 17.97
CA ILE A 9 11.95 33.24 16.99
C ILE A 9 11.66 31.74 17.09
N ASP A 10 11.09 31.18 16.03
CA ASP A 10 10.97 29.74 15.92
C ASP A 10 12.37 29.16 15.70
N ALA A 11 12.75 28.16 16.51
CA ALA A 11 14.00 27.44 16.31
C ALA A 11 14.02 26.71 14.95
N ASP A 12 12.86 26.50 14.35
CA ASP A 12 12.67 25.91 13.04
C ASP A 12 12.79 26.91 11.90
N ASN A 13 12.49 28.18 12.17
CA ASN A 13 12.57 29.26 11.19
C ASN A 13 13.25 30.48 11.82
N PRO A 14 14.56 30.38 12.16
CA PRO A 14 15.24 31.36 12.99
C PRO A 14 15.32 32.76 12.34
N ASN A 15 15.08 32.82 11.03
CA ASN A 15 15.11 34.03 10.22
C ASN A 15 13.71 34.66 10.01
N THR A 16 12.64 33.96 10.42
CA THR A 16 11.26 34.39 10.19
C THR A 16 10.52 34.41 11.54
N PRO A 17 10.43 35.57 12.20
CA PRO A 17 9.70 35.69 13.45
C PRO A 17 8.22 35.35 13.29
N ILE A 18 7.62 34.78 14.33
CA ILE A 18 6.19 34.46 14.36
C ILE A 18 5.36 35.75 14.21
N GLU A 19 4.52 35.81 13.16
CA GLU A 19 3.72 36.99 12.83
C GLU A 19 2.40 37.07 13.61
N GLU A 20 1.84 35.92 14.01
CA GLU A 20 0.61 35.81 14.79
C GLU A 20 0.85 35.00 16.06
N ALA A 21 0.42 35.50 17.22
CA ALA A 21 0.56 34.76 18.47
C ALA A 21 -0.29 33.48 18.42
N TYR A 22 0.28 32.36 18.84
CA TYR A 22 -0.41 31.08 18.91
C TYR A 22 -0.05 30.33 20.19
N GLN A 23 -0.83 29.30 20.51
CA GLN A 23 -0.61 28.46 21.67
C GLN A 23 -0.20 27.06 21.24
N LEU A 24 0.88 26.60 21.85
CA LEU A 24 1.37 25.24 21.75
C LEU A 24 0.75 24.40 22.88
N PHE A 25 0.32 23.18 22.58
CA PHE A 25 -0.35 22.31 23.54
C PHE A 25 0.40 21.00 23.70
N PHE A 26 0.65 20.64 24.95
CA PHE A 26 1.15 19.31 25.28
C PHE A 26 0.10 18.29 24.84
N PRO A 27 0.46 17.32 23.98
CA PRO A 27 -0.44 16.22 23.68
C PRO A 27 -0.71 15.43 24.97
N PRO A 28 -1.93 14.90 25.18
CA PRO A 28 -2.17 13.85 26.16
C PRO A 28 -1.27 12.66 25.87
N VAL A 29 -0.93 11.95 26.94
CA VAL A 29 -0.07 10.75 26.92
C VAL A 29 -0.60 9.62 26.02
N LYS A 30 -1.81 9.73 25.46
CA LYS A 30 -2.46 8.74 24.57
C LYS A 30 -2.83 9.26 23.18
N MET A 31 -2.42 10.46 22.78
CA MET A 31 -2.80 11.01 21.47
C MET A 31 -1.94 10.52 20.31
N THR A 32 -0.87 9.79 20.59
CA THR A 32 -0.02 9.20 19.55
C THR A 32 -0.18 7.69 19.56
N THR A 33 -0.19 7.10 18.37
CA THR A 33 -0.24 5.64 18.15
C THR A 33 0.98 4.94 18.74
N SER A 34 2.11 5.65 18.88
CA SER A 34 3.28 5.16 19.60
C SER A 34 3.13 5.32 21.12
N GLY A 35 3.17 4.20 21.83
CA GLY A 35 2.93 4.08 23.28
C GLY A 35 3.99 4.68 24.21
N SER A 36 4.67 5.76 23.80
CA SER A 36 5.70 6.43 24.61
C SER A 36 5.11 7.51 25.51
N GLU A 37 5.60 7.57 26.76
CA GLU A 37 5.19 8.58 27.75
C GLU A 37 5.78 9.96 27.39
N ILE A 38 4.89 10.91 27.06
CA ILE A 38 5.14 12.35 26.88
C ILE A 38 5.96 12.69 25.62
N LYS A 39 5.25 12.96 24.51
CA LYS A 39 5.83 13.54 23.29
C LYS A 39 6.06 15.05 23.44
N SER A 40 7.03 15.57 22.69
CA SER A 40 7.36 16.99 22.67
C SER A 40 6.22 17.84 22.16
N THR A 41 6.17 19.08 22.63
CA THR A 41 5.18 20.03 22.14
C THR A 41 5.62 20.58 20.81
N THR A 42 5.01 20.10 19.73
CA THR A 42 5.29 20.55 18.36
C THR A 42 4.06 21.26 17.79
N PRO A 43 4.21 22.02 16.67
CA PRO A 43 3.07 22.52 15.93
C PRO A 43 2.09 21.42 15.48
N LEU A 44 2.58 20.19 15.24
CA LEU A 44 1.76 19.02 14.89
C LEU A 44 0.89 18.57 16.07
N THR A 45 1.51 18.30 17.23
CA THR A 45 0.78 17.84 18.42
C THR A 45 -0.22 18.88 18.90
N SER A 46 0.11 20.16 18.73
CA SER A 46 -0.78 21.28 19.06
C SER A 46 -1.96 21.39 18.11
N MET A 47 -1.76 21.16 16.81
CA MET A 47 -2.86 21.12 15.84
C MET A 47 -3.79 19.95 16.12
N LEU A 48 -3.24 18.74 16.34
CA LEU A 48 -4.02 17.55 16.70
C LEU A 48 -4.86 17.79 17.95
N TRP A 49 -4.27 18.40 18.97
CA TRP A 49 -4.97 18.75 20.20
C TRP A 49 -6.09 19.77 20.01
N ASN A 50 -5.84 20.84 19.22
CA ASN A 50 -6.86 21.84 18.91
C ASN A 50 -8.03 21.24 18.13
N GLU A 51 -7.75 20.37 17.16
CA GLU A 51 -8.79 19.63 16.44
C GLU A 51 -9.61 18.76 17.38
N MET A 52 -8.96 18.12 18.35
CA MET A 52 -9.68 17.31 19.32
C MET A 52 -10.61 18.15 20.20
N LYS A 53 -10.17 19.33 20.66
CA LYS A 53 -11.02 20.27 21.41
C LYS A 53 -12.23 20.73 20.61
N LEU A 54 -12.03 21.13 19.35
CA LEU A 54 -13.09 21.65 18.48
C LEU A 54 -14.20 20.62 18.21
N ASN A 55 -13.86 19.33 18.07
CA ASN A 55 -14.85 18.29 17.79
C ASN A 55 -15.73 17.91 19.00
N LEU A 56 -15.35 18.36 20.20
CA LEU A 56 -15.98 17.94 21.44
C LEU A 56 -16.74 19.07 22.14
N ASP A 57 -16.73 20.27 21.55
CA ASP A 57 -17.27 21.50 22.14
C ASP A 57 -16.74 21.72 23.58
N ILE A 58 -15.48 21.29 23.79
CA ILE A 58 -14.82 21.36 25.10
C ILE A 58 -14.18 22.75 25.20
N ASP A 59 -14.79 23.62 26.01
CA ASP A 59 -14.13 24.82 26.50
C ASP A 59 -12.79 24.47 27.19
N ASP A 60 -11.82 25.39 27.16
CA ASP A 60 -10.47 25.20 27.72
C ASP A 60 -10.43 24.70 29.18
N ASN A 61 -11.53 24.83 29.92
CA ASN A 61 -11.67 24.41 31.32
C ASN A 61 -12.56 23.17 31.55
N ALA A 62 -13.19 22.61 30.50
CA ALA A 62 -14.15 21.50 30.62
C ALA A 62 -13.51 20.10 30.56
N MET A 63 -12.23 20.01 30.22
CA MET A 63 -11.47 18.76 30.08
C MET A 63 -10.84 18.28 31.40
N GLY A 64 -11.61 18.36 32.49
CA GLY A 64 -11.08 18.22 33.86
C GLY A 64 -10.82 16.78 34.32
N SER A 65 -11.28 15.76 33.58
CA SER A 65 -11.17 14.36 34.01
C SER A 65 -10.69 13.40 32.92
N CYS A 66 -10.07 12.30 33.33
CA CYS A 66 -9.67 11.20 32.43
C CYS A 66 -10.87 10.52 31.74
N ALA A 67 -12.09 10.66 32.28
CA ALA A 67 -13.29 10.13 31.66
C ALA A 67 -13.73 10.98 30.46
N ASP A 68 -13.61 12.31 30.58
CA ASP A 68 -13.89 13.25 29.48
C ASP A 68 -12.89 13.06 28.34
N LEU A 69 -11.62 12.82 28.65
CA LEU A 69 -10.57 12.48 27.67
C LEU A 69 -10.81 11.12 27.00
N LYS A 70 -11.35 10.12 27.72
CA LYS A 70 -11.63 8.81 27.13
C LYS A 70 -12.85 8.87 26.21
N LEU A 71 -13.89 9.59 26.62
CA LEU A 71 -15.10 9.82 25.82
C LEU A 71 -14.77 10.67 24.59
N ALA A 72 -13.89 11.66 24.73
CA ALA A 72 -13.32 12.47 23.66
C ALA A 72 -12.68 11.65 22.54
N ILE A 73 -11.82 10.71 22.94
CA ILE A 73 -11.11 9.79 22.03
C ILE A 73 -12.09 8.79 21.38
N GLN A 74 -13.12 8.35 22.11
CA GLN A 74 -14.11 7.38 21.61
C GLN A 74 -15.19 7.99 20.71
N LEU A 75 -15.49 9.29 20.85
CA LEU A 75 -16.54 9.99 20.09
C LEU A 75 -16.05 10.63 18.79
N GLN A 76 -14.74 10.82 18.64
CA GLN A 76 -14.17 11.20 17.35
C GLN A 76 -14.06 9.93 16.51
N GLY A 77 -14.79 9.86 15.40
CA GLY A 77 -14.58 8.90 14.30
C GLY A 77 -13.23 9.09 13.60
N ILE A 78 -12.18 9.37 14.37
CA ILE A 78 -10.82 8.96 14.10
C ILE A 78 -10.83 7.47 14.42
N THR A 79 -11.12 6.63 13.44
CA THR A 79 -10.59 5.27 13.54
C THR A 79 -9.08 5.43 13.64
N ASP A 80 -8.46 4.89 14.69
CA ASP A 80 -7.00 4.92 14.90
C ASP A 80 -6.26 4.60 13.58
N ASN A 81 -6.84 3.72 12.77
CA ASN A 81 -6.39 3.33 11.44
C ASN A 81 -6.17 4.51 10.48
N SER A 82 -7.10 5.47 10.29
CA SER A 82 -6.88 6.53 9.28
C SER A 82 -5.74 7.49 9.62
N ILE A 83 -5.47 7.70 10.91
CA ILE A 83 -4.31 8.46 11.36
C ILE A 83 -3.05 7.62 11.25
N GLN A 84 -3.14 6.35 11.66
CA GLN A 84 -2.03 5.41 11.57
C GLN A 84 -1.58 5.19 10.13
N GLU A 85 -2.49 5.07 9.16
CA GLU A 85 -2.18 4.97 7.74
C GLU A 85 -1.49 6.24 7.23
N LEU A 86 -1.97 7.43 7.59
CA LEU A 86 -1.30 8.68 7.24
C LEU A 86 0.11 8.76 7.83
N GLU A 87 0.26 8.41 9.11
CA GLU A 87 1.55 8.40 9.82
C GLU A 87 2.52 7.39 9.19
N ASN A 88 2.04 6.19 8.90
CA ASN A 88 2.81 5.12 8.26
C ASN A 88 3.21 5.49 6.83
N ASP A 89 2.29 6.02 6.03
CA ASP A 89 2.57 6.42 4.64
C ASP A 89 3.65 7.50 4.58
N VAL A 90 3.55 8.51 5.45
CA VAL A 90 4.53 9.59 5.53
C VAL A 90 5.88 9.06 6.05
N ALA A 91 5.88 8.24 7.10
CA ALA A 91 7.07 7.63 7.68
C ALA A 91 7.81 6.75 6.67
N ASN A 92 7.11 5.78 6.07
CA ASN A 92 7.67 4.81 5.13
C ASN A 92 8.26 5.48 3.89
N ARG A 93 7.54 6.46 3.30
CA ARG A 93 7.99 7.15 2.08
C ARG A 93 9.19 8.08 2.30
N ASN A 94 9.45 8.48 3.54
CA ASN A 94 10.56 9.36 3.88
C ASN A 94 11.66 8.64 4.69
N ASN A 95 11.58 7.31 4.79
CA ASN A 95 12.54 6.46 5.50
C ASN A 95 12.83 6.92 6.94
N VAL A 96 11.77 7.28 7.66
CA VAL A 96 11.83 7.61 9.10
C VAL A 96 10.77 6.85 9.86
N SER A 97 10.99 6.62 11.14
CA SER A 97 9.97 6.03 12.02
C SER A 97 8.92 7.07 12.44
N VAL A 98 7.70 6.60 12.74
CA VAL A 98 6.65 7.45 13.34
C VAL A 98 7.14 8.12 14.62
N ASP A 99 7.98 7.44 15.41
CA ASP A 99 8.56 8.01 16.63
C ASP A 99 9.51 9.19 16.36
N GLN A 100 10.30 9.11 15.29
CA GLN A 100 11.16 10.22 14.86
C GLN A 100 10.35 11.43 14.40
N LEU A 101 9.20 11.23 13.75
CA LEU A 101 8.29 12.33 13.36
C LEU A 101 7.78 13.14 14.57
N TYR A 102 7.71 12.52 15.74
CA TYR A 102 7.23 13.12 17.00
C TYR A 102 8.34 13.39 18.03
N SER A 103 9.61 13.23 17.65
CA SER A 103 10.78 13.38 18.54
C SER A 103 11.07 14.85 18.91
N ASP A 104 11.87 15.06 19.96
CA ASP A 104 12.44 16.38 20.28
C ASP A 104 13.72 16.60 19.48
N PHE A 105 13.57 16.93 18.20
CA PHE A 105 14.70 17.12 17.28
C PHE A 105 15.66 18.25 17.72
N ILE A 106 15.22 19.19 18.56
CA ILE A 106 16.08 20.24 19.15
C ILE A 106 16.97 19.65 20.25
N LYS A 107 16.43 18.76 21.07
CA LYS A 107 17.17 18.06 22.13
C LYS A 107 18.11 16.99 21.57
N GLU A 108 17.72 16.35 20.47
CA GLU A 108 18.47 15.25 19.85
C GLU A 108 19.60 15.72 18.90
N ASP A 109 19.64 17.02 18.55
CA ASP A 109 20.60 17.63 17.60
C ASP A 109 20.65 16.91 16.24
N ASP A 110 19.52 16.30 15.86
CA ASP A 110 19.35 15.59 14.60
C ASP A 110 18.87 16.56 13.50
N ASN A 111 19.85 17.17 12.83
CA ASN A 111 19.59 18.16 11.79
C ASN A 111 18.90 17.57 10.55
N GLU A 112 19.07 16.27 10.26
CA GLU A 112 18.44 15.60 9.13
C GLU A 112 16.95 15.34 9.40
N VAL A 113 16.63 14.76 10.56
CA VAL A 113 15.24 14.57 11.00
C VAL A 113 14.55 15.91 11.15
N LYS A 114 15.22 16.93 11.70
CA LYS A 114 14.67 18.30 11.80
C LYS A 114 14.27 18.86 10.44
N ALA A 115 15.17 18.81 9.45
CA ALA A 115 14.89 19.32 8.10
C ALA A 115 13.74 18.56 7.43
N LEU A 116 13.69 17.23 7.60
CA LEU A 116 12.63 16.40 7.08
C LEU A 116 11.28 16.71 7.73
N THR A 117 11.21 16.76 9.06
CA THR A 117 9.98 17.10 9.80
C THR A 117 9.44 18.48 9.41
N GLN A 118 10.33 19.46 9.19
CA GLN A 118 9.94 20.78 8.69
C GLN A 118 9.32 20.73 7.29
N LYS A 119 9.88 19.91 6.39
CA LYS A 119 9.31 19.68 5.04
C LYS A 119 7.95 18.97 5.10
N LEU A 120 7.76 18.05 6.03
CA LEU A 120 6.54 17.24 6.17
C LEU A 120 5.41 17.96 6.91
N MET A 121 5.73 18.91 7.80
CA MET A 121 4.76 19.58 8.65
C MET A 121 3.58 20.21 7.88
N PRO A 122 3.78 20.96 6.77
CA PRO A 122 2.67 21.57 6.04
C PRO A 122 1.71 20.54 5.44
N VAL A 123 2.25 19.45 4.87
CA VAL A 123 1.46 18.42 4.19
C VAL A 123 0.69 17.55 5.18
N ILE A 124 1.31 17.21 6.33
CA ILE A 124 0.62 16.52 7.43
C ILE A 124 -0.55 17.37 7.95
N LYS A 125 -0.33 18.66 8.21
CA LYS A 125 -1.40 19.57 8.65
C LYS A 125 -2.54 19.67 7.63
N ALA A 126 -2.21 19.75 6.34
CA ALA A 126 -3.21 19.77 5.28
C ALA A 126 -4.03 18.47 5.23
N SER A 127 -3.37 17.31 5.31
CA SER A 127 -3.99 15.99 5.39
C SER A 127 -5.04 15.89 6.50
N TYR A 128 -4.71 16.28 7.72
CA TYR A 128 -5.66 16.23 8.84
C TYR A 128 -6.88 17.13 8.64
N ARG A 129 -6.64 18.40 8.24
CA ARG A 129 -7.70 19.37 8.01
C ARG A 129 -8.67 18.90 6.93
N GLU A 130 -8.14 18.39 5.82
CA GLU A 130 -8.96 17.96 4.69
C GLU A 130 -9.65 16.62 4.94
N SER A 131 -9.02 15.69 5.68
CA SER A 131 -9.67 14.46 6.15
C SER A 131 -10.91 14.76 6.98
N LYS A 132 -10.86 15.78 7.84
CA LYS A 132 -12.03 16.24 8.60
C LYS A 132 -13.16 16.71 7.69
N MET A 133 -12.84 17.55 6.70
CA MET A 133 -13.83 18.03 5.74
C MET A 133 -14.43 16.88 4.92
N LEU A 134 -13.60 15.93 4.49
CA LEU A 134 -14.04 14.76 3.73
C LEU A 134 -14.99 13.87 4.55
N ARG A 135 -14.72 13.65 5.84
CA ARG A 135 -15.62 12.93 6.75
C ARG A 135 -16.96 13.63 6.93
N GLN A 136 -16.96 14.96 7.06
CA GLN A 136 -18.20 15.73 7.17
C GLN A 136 -19.06 15.63 5.89
N GLN A 137 -18.41 15.52 4.73
CA GLN A 137 -19.08 15.31 3.45
C GLN A 137 -19.57 13.85 3.25
N ASN A 138 -18.97 12.89 3.96
CA ASN A 138 -19.25 11.46 3.85
C ASN A 138 -19.61 10.85 5.23
N PRO A 139 -20.70 11.30 5.88
CA PRO A 139 -21.01 10.93 7.27
C PRO A 139 -21.34 9.44 7.48
N THR A 140 -21.57 8.69 6.41
CA THR A 140 -21.86 7.24 6.45
C THR A 140 -20.67 6.37 6.07
N ALA A 141 -19.53 6.97 5.71
CA ALA A 141 -18.33 6.22 5.38
C ALA A 141 -17.70 5.62 6.63
N GLU A 142 -17.20 4.39 6.52
CA GLU A 142 -16.42 3.72 7.57
C GLU A 142 -15.06 4.39 7.74
N GLU A 143 -14.45 4.78 6.62
CA GLU A 143 -13.18 5.49 6.55
C GLU A 143 -13.30 6.61 5.52
N ALA A 144 -12.76 7.79 5.84
CA ALA A 144 -12.61 8.88 4.89
C ALA A 144 -11.42 9.75 5.30
N TYR A 145 -10.39 9.80 4.46
CA TYR A 145 -9.16 10.53 4.77
C TYR A 145 -8.48 11.09 3.51
N VAL A 146 -7.54 12.01 3.76
CA VAL A 146 -6.71 12.67 2.77
C VAL A 146 -5.25 12.55 3.19
N SER A 147 -4.40 11.98 2.34
CA SER A 147 -2.95 11.95 2.51
C SER A 147 -2.26 12.78 1.43
N TYR A 148 -1.20 13.47 1.80
CA TYR A 148 -0.28 14.12 0.87
C TYR A 148 1.01 13.29 0.85
N ILE A 149 1.34 12.72 -0.30
CA ILE A 149 2.45 11.77 -0.46
C ILE A 149 3.37 12.18 -1.61
N VAL A 150 4.67 11.89 -1.50
CA VAL A 150 5.59 11.97 -2.63
C VAL A 150 5.39 10.73 -3.51
N ARG A 151 5.45 10.88 -4.84
CA ARG A 151 5.38 9.72 -5.75
C ARG A 151 6.59 8.81 -5.52
N SER A 152 6.41 7.51 -5.74
CA SER A 152 7.53 6.57 -5.66
C SER A 152 8.54 6.84 -6.78
N ASP A 153 9.82 6.51 -6.58
CA ASP A 153 10.86 6.69 -7.59
C ASP A 153 10.56 5.89 -8.89
N GLU A 154 9.82 4.77 -8.76
CA GLU A 154 9.36 3.96 -9.90
C GLU A 154 8.39 4.72 -10.82
N ASP A 155 7.67 5.69 -10.26
CA ASP A 155 6.71 6.52 -10.97
C ASP A 155 7.32 7.78 -11.58
N THR A 156 8.53 8.17 -11.15
CA THR A 156 9.23 9.39 -11.58
C THR A 156 10.44 9.11 -12.47
N ASN A 157 10.70 7.85 -12.84
CA ASN A 157 11.90 7.44 -13.60
C ASN A 157 13.21 7.93 -12.95
N ASP A 158 13.35 7.78 -11.63
CA ASP A 158 14.50 8.24 -10.84
C ASP A 158 14.72 9.76 -10.84
N GLU A 159 13.80 10.57 -11.36
CA GLU A 159 13.81 12.01 -11.10
C GLU A 159 13.35 12.22 -9.65
N GLN A 160 14.23 12.76 -8.81
CA GLN A 160 13.87 13.30 -7.50
C GLN A 160 12.84 14.41 -7.72
N ASN A 161 11.57 14.03 -7.72
CA ASN A 161 10.50 14.97 -7.90
C ASN A 161 9.93 15.25 -6.51
N ASP A 162 10.27 16.41 -5.96
CA ASP A 162 9.70 16.95 -4.72
C ASP A 162 8.19 17.27 -4.85
N GLN A 163 7.52 16.74 -5.88
CA GLN A 163 6.11 16.92 -6.14
C GLN A 163 5.26 16.05 -5.20
N TRP A 164 4.35 16.73 -4.52
CA TRP A 164 3.38 16.13 -3.63
C TRP A 164 2.11 15.77 -4.42
N TYR A 165 1.53 14.63 -4.09
CA TYR A 165 0.25 14.19 -4.58
C TYR A 165 -0.74 14.17 -3.43
N LYS A 166 -1.96 14.62 -3.70
CA LYS A 166 -3.06 14.49 -2.76
C LYS A 166 -3.83 13.22 -3.10
N VAL A 167 -3.98 12.34 -2.12
CA VAL A 167 -4.80 11.12 -2.23
C VAL A 167 -5.99 11.29 -1.30
N GLN A 168 -7.19 11.09 -1.83
CA GLN A 168 -8.42 11.01 -1.05
C GLN A 168 -8.93 9.58 -1.09
N VAL A 169 -9.29 9.02 0.07
CA VAL A 169 -9.86 7.68 0.17
C VAL A 169 -11.17 7.75 0.93
N THR A 170 -12.20 7.07 0.42
CA THR A 170 -13.43 6.78 1.16
C THR A 170 -13.77 5.29 1.08
N LYS A 171 -14.25 4.73 2.18
CA LYS A 171 -14.67 3.33 2.28
C LYS A 171 -16.07 3.24 2.84
N SER A 172 -16.92 2.44 2.23
CA SER A 172 -18.30 2.22 2.66
C SER A 172 -18.75 0.80 2.28
N GLY A 173 -18.86 -0.10 3.25
CA GLY A 173 -19.12 -1.51 3.01
C GLY A 173 -18.06 -2.14 2.09
N SER A 174 -18.51 -2.77 1.00
CA SER A 174 -17.62 -3.40 0.01
C SER A 174 -16.86 -2.42 -0.88
N LYS A 175 -17.24 -1.14 -0.90
CA LYS A 175 -16.70 -0.15 -1.82
C LYS A 175 -15.56 0.65 -1.18
N VAL A 176 -14.42 0.70 -1.86
CA VAL A 176 -13.31 1.63 -1.62
C VAL A 176 -13.18 2.53 -2.83
N GLU A 177 -13.05 3.83 -2.61
CA GLU A 177 -12.88 4.83 -3.66
C GLU A 177 -11.66 5.69 -3.36
N ARG A 178 -10.70 5.72 -4.29
CA ARG A 178 -9.46 6.49 -4.19
C ARG A 178 -9.41 7.52 -5.32
N ARG A 179 -9.08 8.77 -5.00
CA ARG A 179 -8.80 9.82 -5.98
C ARG A 179 -7.42 10.39 -5.72
N THR A 180 -6.58 10.41 -6.75
CA THR A 180 -5.23 10.97 -6.70
C THR A 180 -5.20 12.23 -7.54
N PHE A 181 -4.68 13.30 -6.94
CA PHE A 181 -4.54 14.61 -7.56
C PHE A 181 -3.07 15.01 -7.59
N ASP A 182 -2.66 15.57 -8.71
CA ASP A 182 -1.40 16.30 -8.80
C ASP A 182 -1.53 17.62 -8.05
N VAL A 183 -0.49 17.99 -7.31
CA VAL A 183 -0.50 19.17 -6.45
C VAL A 183 0.75 20.00 -6.70
N THR A 184 0.54 21.27 -7.00
CA THR A 184 1.64 22.24 -7.07
C THR A 184 2.33 22.39 -5.70
N SER A 185 3.57 22.86 -5.67
CA SER A 185 4.33 23.07 -4.43
C SER A 185 3.65 23.97 -3.39
N GLU A 186 2.63 24.73 -3.80
CA GLU A 186 1.85 25.62 -2.92
C GLU A 186 0.57 24.98 -2.36
N LEU A 187 0.27 23.72 -2.69
CA LEU A 187 -0.95 23.02 -2.31
C LEU A 187 -2.24 23.67 -2.86
N VAL A 188 -2.15 24.37 -4.00
CA VAL A 188 -3.26 25.07 -4.65
C VAL A 188 -3.59 24.41 -5.98
N ASP A 189 -4.90 24.36 -6.30
CA ASP A 189 -5.49 23.89 -7.57
C ASP A 189 -5.19 22.42 -7.94
N PRO A 190 -5.57 21.45 -7.09
CA PRO A 190 -5.25 20.04 -7.33
C PRO A 190 -6.00 19.49 -8.56
N GLN A 191 -5.27 18.92 -9.52
CA GLN A 191 -5.85 18.32 -10.72
C GLN A 191 -5.96 16.80 -10.59
N LEU A 192 -7.13 16.24 -10.89
CA LEU A 192 -7.33 14.79 -10.84
C LEU A 192 -6.50 14.10 -11.93
N ILE A 193 -5.66 13.16 -11.52
CA ILE A 193 -4.84 12.33 -12.44
C ILE A 193 -5.23 10.86 -12.40
N GLU A 194 -5.91 10.43 -11.34
CA GLU A 194 -6.35 9.05 -11.18
C GLU A 194 -7.59 8.98 -10.27
N HIS A 195 -8.55 8.16 -10.66
CA HIS A 195 -9.69 7.78 -9.84
C HIS A 195 -9.82 6.27 -9.91
N VAL A 196 -9.79 5.60 -8.75
CA VAL A 196 -9.93 4.15 -8.62
C VAL A 196 -11.14 3.85 -7.76
N VAL A 197 -11.97 2.91 -8.21
CA VAL A 197 -13.11 2.38 -7.44
C VAL A 197 -12.98 0.88 -7.37
N THR A 198 -12.95 0.34 -6.15
CA THR A 198 -12.77 -1.08 -5.89
C THR A 198 -13.97 -1.60 -5.11
N TYR A 199 -14.53 -2.72 -5.56
CA TYR A 199 -15.55 -3.48 -4.85
C TYR A 199 -14.96 -4.82 -4.40
N THR A 200 -15.10 -5.14 -3.12
CA THR A 200 -14.61 -6.38 -2.54
C THR A 200 -15.74 -7.16 -1.89
N ALA A 201 -15.82 -8.45 -2.20
CA ALA A 201 -16.67 -9.41 -1.52
C ALA A 201 -15.78 -10.57 -1.05
N GLU A 202 -15.84 -10.93 0.22
CA GLU A 202 -14.95 -11.94 0.79
C GLU A 202 -15.64 -12.80 1.86
N ASN A 203 -15.13 -14.01 2.02
CA ASN A 203 -15.45 -14.92 3.11
C ASN A 203 -14.14 -15.58 3.63
N SER A 204 -14.24 -16.66 4.41
CA SER A 204 -13.06 -17.29 5.02
C SER A 204 -12.03 -17.82 4.04
N ASP A 205 -12.45 -18.25 2.85
CA ASP A 205 -11.61 -19.01 1.92
C ASP A 205 -11.58 -18.41 0.52
N LEU A 206 -12.45 -17.44 0.23
CA LEU A 206 -12.59 -16.82 -1.08
C LEU A 206 -12.69 -15.29 -0.95
N SER A 207 -11.91 -14.59 -1.79
CA SER A 207 -12.02 -13.15 -2.00
C SER A 207 -12.24 -12.84 -3.47
N TYR A 208 -13.14 -11.91 -3.73
CA TYR A 208 -13.41 -11.34 -5.04
C TYR A 208 -13.23 -9.84 -4.99
N THR A 209 -12.43 -9.31 -5.92
CA THR A 209 -12.19 -7.88 -6.05
C THR A 209 -12.43 -7.45 -7.49
N ARG A 210 -13.20 -6.39 -7.70
CA ARG A 210 -13.33 -5.70 -9.00
C ARG A 210 -12.94 -4.24 -8.84
N GLU A 211 -11.87 -3.86 -9.53
CA GLU A 211 -11.29 -2.53 -9.52
C GLU A 211 -11.50 -1.87 -10.89
N TYR A 212 -11.94 -0.64 -10.86
CA TYR A 212 -12.09 0.24 -12.01
C TYR A 212 -11.13 1.40 -11.83
N SER A 213 -10.27 1.63 -12.81
CA SER A 213 -9.27 2.69 -12.77
C SER A 213 -9.44 3.61 -13.95
N LEU A 214 -9.57 4.91 -13.67
CA LEU A 214 -9.56 5.99 -14.64
C LEU A 214 -8.28 6.80 -14.40
N ARG A 215 -7.24 6.58 -15.23
CA ARG A 215 -5.90 7.13 -15.02
C ARG A 215 -5.41 7.91 -16.23
N ARG A 216 -4.66 8.99 -15.98
CA ARG A 216 -3.84 9.65 -17.00
C ARG A 216 -2.47 9.00 -16.99
N GLU A 217 -2.07 8.42 -18.12
CA GLU A 217 -0.79 7.75 -18.27
C GLU A 217 0.15 8.61 -19.10
N THR A 218 1.35 8.87 -18.59
CA THR A 218 2.44 9.48 -19.35
C THR A 218 3.01 8.47 -20.34
N GLU A 219 2.82 8.69 -21.64
CA GLU A 219 3.52 7.93 -22.69
C GLU A 219 4.80 8.67 -23.12
N GLY A 220 5.97 8.10 -22.79
CA GLY A 220 7.26 8.65 -23.19
C GLY A 220 7.61 10.00 -22.54
N ASN A 221 8.40 10.83 -23.23
CA ASN A 221 9.04 12.02 -22.66
C ASN A 221 8.28 13.35 -22.92
N GLN A 222 6.99 13.35 -23.29
CA GLN A 222 6.50 14.51 -24.08
C GLN A 222 5.18 15.22 -23.77
N GLU A 223 4.44 14.97 -22.69
CA GLU A 223 3.35 15.90 -22.31
C GLU A 223 3.23 16.09 -20.79
N SER A 224 2.77 17.28 -20.39
CA SER A 224 2.25 17.47 -19.03
C SER A 224 1.07 16.50 -18.84
N ILE A 225 1.08 15.73 -17.75
CA ILE A 225 0.03 14.77 -17.39
C ILE A 225 -1.36 15.40 -17.36
N GLU A 226 -1.42 16.72 -17.18
CA GLU A 226 -2.64 17.54 -17.16
C GLU A 226 -3.36 17.64 -18.52
N ASN A 227 -2.70 17.35 -19.64
CA ASN A 227 -3.34 17.41 -20.96
C ASN A 227 -3.71 16.02 -21.51
N LEU A 228 -3.32 14.96 -20.81
CA LEU A 228 -3.52 13.60 -21.27
C LEU A 228 -4.97 13.15 -21.04
N PRO A 229 -5.58 12.45 -22.01
CA PRO A 229 -6.89 11.88 -21.81
C PRO A 229 -6.83 10.79 -20.74
N PHE A 230 -7.92 10.67 -19.99
CA PHE A 230 -8.08 9.58 -19.05
C PHE A 230 -8.30 8.26 -19.80
N LYS A 231 -7.71 7.20 -19.27
CA LYS A 231 -7.86 5.82 -19.72
C LYS A 231 -8.54 5.01 -18.61
N CYS A 232 -9.67 4.41 -18.94
CA CYS A 232 -10.39 3.45 -18.13
C CYS A 232 -9.78 2.05 -18.32
N SER A 233 -9.55 1.34 -17.23
CA SER A 233 -9.19 -0.08 -17.19
C SER A 233 -9.92 -0.77 -16.05
N ILE A 234 -10.15 -2.07 -16.21
CA ILE A 234 -10.84 -2.88 -15.21
C ILE A 234 -9.96 -4.06 -14.85
N LYS A 235 -9.80 -4.30 -13.55
CA LYS A 235 -9.12 -5.46 -13.02
C LYS A 235 -10.09 -6.25 -12.15
N GLN A 236 -10.24 -7.53 -12.45
CA GLN A 236 -11.00 -8.47 -11.65
C GLN A 236 -10.04 -9.50 -11.07
N THR A 237 -10.11 -9.75 -9.77
CA THR A 237 -9.29 -10.74 -9.07
C THR A 237 -10.18 -11.67 -8.26
N ILE A 238 -9.94 -12.97 -8.39
CA ILE A 238 -10.56 -14.04 -7.61
C ILE A 238 -9.42 -14.76 -6.90
N GLU A 239 -9.45 -14.80 -5.58
CA GLU A 239 -8.45 -15.49 -4.77
C GLU A 239 -9.13 -16.53 -3.89
N GLU A 240 -8.61 -17.76 -3.92
CA GLU A 240 -9.12 -18.88 -3.14
C GLU A 240 -7.99 -19.58 -2.37
N THR A 241 -8.24 -19.88 -1.11
CA THR A 241 -7.28 -20.53 -0.20
C THR A 241 -7.79 -21.90 0.21
N HIS A 242 -6.95 -22.93 0.08
CA HIS A 242 -7.23 -24.28 0.53
C HIS A 242 -6.22 -24.73 1.58
N LYS A 243 -6.72 -25.21 2.72
CA LYS A 243 -5.90 -25.89 3.71
C LYS A 243 -5.74 -27.36 3.34
N LEU A 244 -4.50 -27.80 3.07
CA LEU A 244 -4.20 -29.21 2.77
C LEU A 244 -3.95 -30.01 4.05
N TYR A 245 -3.06 -29.50 4.91
CA TYR A 245 -2.70 -30.09 6.19
C TYR A 245 -2.55 -29.00 7.27
N ALA A 246 -2.22 -29.37 8.50
CA ALA A 246 -2.07 -28.40 9.60
C ALA A 246 -1.14 -27.22 9.24
N ASN A 247 -0.07 -27.50 8.49
CA ASN A 247 1.02 -26.58 8.17
C ASN A 247 1.23 -26.39 6.65
N SER A 248 0.22 -26.73 5.84
CA SER A 248 0.33 -26.62 4.39
C SER A 248 -0.94 -26.04 3.77
N TRP A 249 -0.71 -25.06 2.90
CA TRP A 249 -1.75 -24.24 2.26
C TRP A 249 -1.48 -24.15 0.77
N LEU A 250 -2.56 -24.04 0.00
CA LEU A 250 -2.54 -23.85 -1.44
C LEU A 250 -3.46 -22.68 -1.80
N TYR A 251 -2.96 -21.77 -2.63
CA TYR A 251 -3.65 -20.56 -3.04
C TYR A 251 -3.81 -20.57 -4.55
N TYR A 252 -4.99 -20.22 -5.01
CA TYR A 252 -5.27 -19.96 -6.41
C TYR A 252 -5.69 -18.51 -6.57
N VAL A 253 -5.07 -17.81 -7.51
CA VAL A 253 -5.46 -16.44 -7.87
C VAL A 253 -5.70 -16.39 -9.36
N VAL A 254 -6.85 -15.88 -9.77
CA VAL A 254 -7.12 -15.53 -11.17
C VAL A 254 -7.34 -14.03 -11.24
N THR A 255 -6.51 -13.35 -12.01
CA THR A 255 -6.64 -11.92 -12.30
C THR A 255 -6.92 -11.74 -13.78
N ASN A 256 -8.02 -11.06 -14.11
CA ASN A 256 -8.32 -10.62 -15.46
C ASN A 256 -8.18 -9.10 -15.52
N GLN A 257 -7.58 -8.59 -16.58
CA GLN A 257 -7.38 -7.17 -16.78
C GLN A 257 -7.79 -6.78 -18.20
N SER A 258 -8.70 -5.81 -18.31
CA SER A 258 -9.14 -5.29 -19.60
C SER A 258 -8.04 -4.46 -20.26
N ALA A 259 -8.12 -4.32 -21.58
CA ALA A 259 -7.46 -3.24 -22.28
C ALA A 259 -7.96 -1.86 -21.78
N THR A 260 -7.18 -0.83 -22.06
CA THR A 260 -7.53 0.55 -21.71
C THR A 260 -8.46 1.17 -22.75
N LYS A 261 -9.47 1.92 -22.30
CA LYS A 261 -10.37 2.73 -23.15
C LYS A 261 -10.31 4.19 -22.76
N GLN A 262 -10.30 5.09 -23.73
CA GLN A 262 -10.36 6.52 -23.42
C GLN A 262 -11.74 6.88 -22.87
N GLU A 263 -11.80 7.36 -21.63
CA GLU A 263 -13.04 7.79 -20.98
C GLU A 263 -12.79 9.04 -20.15
N SER A 264 -13.82 9.85 -19.89
CA SER A 264 -13.67 11.07 -19.08
C SER A 264 -14.32 10.99 -17.71
N GLU A 265 -15.20 10.02 -17.48
CA GLU A 265 -16.03 9.93 -16.28
C GLU A 265 -15.99 8.52 -15.69
N MET A 266 -15.79 8.43 -14.37
CA MET A 266 -15.75 7.15 -13.66
C MET A 266 -17.08 6.39 -13.81
N ASP A 267 -18.21 7.08 -13.81
CA ASP A 267 -19.53 6.44 -13.98
C ASP A 267 -19.66 5.70 -15.32
N VAL A 268 -18.96 6.15 -16.37
CA VAL A 268 -18.92 5.42 -17.64
C VAL A 268 -18.02 4.20 -17.52
N CYS A 269 -16.85 4.35 -16.91
CA CYS A 269 -15.90 3.25 -16.67
C CYS A 269 -16.52 2.11 -15.84
N LEU A 270 -17.33 2.44 -14.83
CA LEU A 270 -18.04 1.48 -13.98
C LEU A 270 -19.04 0.59 -14.74
N ASN A 271 -19.48 1.00 -15.94
CA ASN A 271 -20.42 0.23 -16.76
C ASN A 271 -19.73 -0.74 -17.74
N TYR A 272 -18.40 -0.80 -17.75
CA TYR A 272 -17.67 -1.74 -18.58
C TYR A 272 -17.45 -3.08 -17.90
N ASP A 273 -17.27 -4.08 -18.76
CA ASP A 273 -16.91 -5.45 -18.41
C ASP A 273 -15.47 -5.74 -18.83
N VAL A 274 -14.81 -6.66 -18.13
CA VAL A 274 -13.42 -7.03 -18.37
C VAL A 274 -13.28 -7.69 -19.73
N GLY A 275 -14.16 -8.65 -20.04
CA GLY A 275 -14.17 -9.42 -21.29
C GLY A 275 -14.88 -8.74 -22.46
N GLY A 276 -15.21 -7.44 -22.34
CA GLY A 276 -15.91 -6.70 -23.39
C GLY A 276 -15.08 -6.40 -24.65
N ASP A 277 -13.75 -6.40 -24.54
CA ASP A 277 -12.76 -6.20 -25.61
C ASP A 277 -11.52 -7.09 -25.35
N ASP A 278 -10.34 -6.69 -25.84
CA ASP A 278 -9.05 -7.31 -25.49
C ASP A 278 -8.86 -7.32 -23.96
N TYR A 279 -8.44 -8.46 -23.43
CA TYR A 279 -8.09 -8.63 -22.02
C TYR A 279 -6.94 -9.64 -21.87
N GLU A 280 -6.27 -9.56 -20.73
CA GLU A 280 -5.25 -10.51 -20.30
C GLU A 280 -5.73 -11.24 -19.05
N GLN A 281 -5.34 -12.50 -18.91
CA GLN A 281 -5.59 -13.30 -17.72
C GLN A 281 -4.26 -13.77 -17.14
N THR A 282 -4.11 -13.60 -15.84
CA THR A 282 -3.01 -14.14 -15.06
C THR A 282 -3.57 -15.16 -14.07
N VAL A 283 -2.97 -16.35 -14.05
CA VAL A 283 -3.30 -17.41 -13.07
C VAL A 283 -2.08 -17.63 -12.20
N GLU A 284 -2.27 -17.63 -10.89
CA GLU A 284 -1.21 -17.88 -9.93
C GLU A 284 -1.58 -19.03 -9.00
N VAL A 285 -0.59 -19.89 -8.76
CA VAL A 285 -0.71 -21.03 -7.84
C VAL A 285 0.42 -20.92 -6.83
N MET A 286 0.09 -20.78 -5.56
CA MET A 286 1.09 -20.66 -4.50
C MET A 286 0.90 -21.75 -3.45
N ALA A 287 1.99 -22.36 -3.03
CA ALA A 287 1.99 -23.37 -1.98
C ALA A 287 2.90 -22.94 -0.83
N VAL A 288 2.40 -23.14 0.38
CA VAL A 288 3.16 -22.95 1.62
C VAL A 288 3.34 -24.31 2.26
N ASP A 289 4.57 -24.69 2.57
CA ASP A 289 4.91 -25.86 3.35
C ASP A 289 5.82 -25.45 4.52
N ASN A 290 5.32 -25.61 5.74
CA ASN A 290 6.10 -25.36 6.95
C ASN A 290 6.41 -26.69 7.64
N SER A 291 7.62 -27.21 7.38
CA SER A 291 8.12 -28.41 8.04
C SER A 291 9.13 -28.06 9.13
N GLN A 292 8.99 -28.67 10.31
CA GLN A 292 9.89 -28.42 11.45
C GLN A 292 11.37 -28.71 11.14
N ASN A 293 11.67 -29.53 10.12
CA ASN A 293 13.02 -29.96 9.78
C ASN A 293 13.66 -29.20 8.60
N GLN A 294 12.86 -28.63 7.69
CA GLN A 294 13.35 -27.91 6.49
C GLN A 294 13.13 -26.40 6.58
N GLY A 295 12.44 -25.93 7.62
CA GLY A 295 11.98 -24.55 7.70
C GLY A 295 10.74 -24.32 6.85
N THR A 296 10.44 -23.05 6.55
CA THR A 296 9.30 -22.69 5.71
C THR A 296 9.77 -22.60 4.26
N VAL A 297 9.07 -23.29 3.37
CA VAL A 297 9.24 -23.17 1.92
C VAL A 297 7.93 -22.63 1.33
N ILE A 298 8.05 -21.58 0.53
CA ILE A 298 6.92 -20.98 -0.18
C ILE A 298 7.25 -21.04 -1.67
N ILE A 299 6.34 -21.59 -2.46
CA ILE A 299 6.46 -21.66 -3.91
C ILE A 299 5.32 -20.87 -4.53
N GLY A 300 5.59 -20.13 -5.59
CA GLY A 300 4.60 -19.42 -6.37
C GLY A 300 4.85 -19.60 -7.86
N HIS A 301 3.80 -19.90 -8.61
CA HIS A 301 3.78 -19.96 -10.06
C HIS A 301 2.85 -18.87 -10.58
N ARG A 302 3.22 -18.19 -11.66
CA ARG A 302 2.39 -17.22 -12.38
C ARG A 302 2.41 -17.55 -13.86
N PHE A 303 1.23 -17.68 -14.44
CA PHE A 303 0.99 -18.00 -15.85
C PHE A 303 0.24 -16.84 -16.49
N HIS A 304 0.67 -16.41 -17.66
CA HIS A 304 0.05 -15.30 -18.37
C HIS A 304 -0.60 -15.74 -19.68
N TYR A 305 -1.80 -15.24 -19.94
CA TYR A 305 -2.64 -15.60 -21.07
C TYR A 305 -3.20 -14.34 -21.72
N ASP A 306 -3.27 -14.34 -23.05
CA ASP A 306 -4.10 -13.39 -23.79
C ASP A 306 -5.57 -13.86 -23.80
N GLN A 307 -6.46 -13.00 -24.30
CA GLN A 307 -7.88 -13.30 -24.46
C GLN A 307 -8.22 -14.57 -25.25
N TYR A 308 -7.32 -15.08 -26.11
CA TYR A 308 -7.56 -16.25 -26.94
C TYR A 308 -7.22 -17.56 -26.23
N LYS A 309 -6.32 -17.49 -25.25
CA LYS A 309 -5.88 -18.63 -24.44
C LYS A 309 -6.44 -18.61 -23.02
N ALA A 310 -6.95 -17.48 -22.56
CA ALA A 310 -7.54 -17.32 -21.25
C ALA A 310 -8.76 -18.23 -21.07
N ASN A 311 -9.00 -18.62 -19.81
CA ASN A 311 -10.20 -19.34 -19.45
C ASN A 311 -11.36 -18.36 -19.25
N ALA A 312 -12.19 -18.22 -20.28
CA ALA A 312 -13.34 -17.31 -20.30
C ALA A 312 -14.37 -17.56 -19.19
N ALA A 313 -14.40 -18.76 -18.57
CA ALA A 313 -15.30 -19.02 -17.45
C ALA A 313 -14.96 -18.20 -16.19
N TRP A 314 -13.74 -17.67 -16.11
CA TRP A 314 -13.27 -16.86 -14.98
C TRP A 314 -13.26 -15.35 -15.24
N VAL A 315 -13.82 -14.92 -16.36
CA VAL A 315 -13.92 -13.51 -16.75
C VAL A 315 -15.35 -13.02 -16.47
N ASP A 316 -15.49 -11.85 -15.87
CA ASP A 316 -16.78 -11.22 -15.52
C ASP A 316 -17.70 -12.11 -14.66
N VAL A 317 -17.10 -12.94 -13.80
CA VAL A 317 -17.80 -13.72 -12.76
C VAL A 317 -18.68 -12.84 -11.86
N ASP A 318 -19.86 -13.34 -11.49
CA ASP A 318 -20.83 -12.63 -10.65
C ASP A 318 -20.21 -12.17 -9.32
N PRO A 319 -20.18 -10.85 -9.05
CA PRO A 319 -19.50 -10.27 -7.89
C PRO A 319 -20.23 -10.50 -6.57
N THR A 320 -21.48 -10.99 -6.60
CA THR A 320 -22.29 -11.06 -5.38
C THR A 320 -21.84 -12.16 -4.42
N LEU A 321 -21.03 -13.14 -4.87
CA LEU A 321 -20.55 -14.31 -4.14
C LEU A 321 -21.60 -15.09 -3.33
N ASN A 322 -22.88 -14.73 -3.41
CA ASN A 322 -23.96 -15.17 -2.53
C ASN A 322 -24.28 -16.67 -2.66
N ASN A 323 -23.69 -17.35 -3.65
CA ASN A 323 -23.87 -18.77 -3.95
C ASN A 323 -22.57 -19.51 -4.29
N VAL A 324 -21.40 -18.90 -4.04
CA VAL A 324 -20.12 -19.55 -4.36
C VAL A 324 -19.69 -20.39 -3.16
N ASN A 325 -19.71 -21.72 -3.34
CA ASN A 325 -19.03 -22.64 -2.42
C ASN A 325 -17.52 -22.52 -2.62
N GLY A 326 -16.72 -22.72 -1.57
CA GLY A 326 -15.26 -22.61 -1.60
C GLY A 326 -14.56 -23.73 -2.36
N ASN A 327 -14.91 -23.89 -3.65
CA ASN A 327 -14.21 -24.70 -4.66
C ASN A 327 -14.34 -24.03 -6.05
N LEU A 328 -14.36 -22.69 -6.12
CA LEU A 328 -14.60 -22.00 -7.39
C LEU A 328 -13.46 -22.31 -8.37
N LEU A 329 -12.23 -22.22 -7.89
CA LEU A 329 -10.99 -22.37 -8.64
C LEU A 329 -10.48 -23.83 -8.66
N GLU A 330 -11.31 -24.83 -8.33
CA GLU A 330 -10.94 -26.26 -8.37
C GLU A 330 -10.42 -26.71 -9.75
N SER A 331 -10.82 -26.00 -10.81
CA SER A 331 -10.29 -26.23 -12.16
C SER A 331 -8.76 -26.13 -12.26
N PHE A 332 -8.08 -25.46 -11.33
CA PHE A 332 -6.62 -25.28 -11.31
C PHE A 332 -5.87 -26.33 -10.48
N VAL A 333 -6.56 -27.30 -9.85
CA VAL A 333 -5.94 -28.38 -9.04
C VAL A 333 -4.97 -29.26 -9.83
N HIS A 334 -5.04 -29.25 -11.16
CA HIS A 334 -4.11 -29.97 -12.04
C HIS A 334 -2.73 -29.29 -12.17
N ILE A 335 -2.57 -28.06 -11.69
CA ILE A 335 -1.29 -27.35 -11.69
C ILE A 335 -0.47 -27.86 -10.50
N ASP A 336 0.69 -28.44 -10.80
CA ASP A 336 1.60 -28.95 -9.77
C ASP A 336 2.39 -27.78 -9.16
N PRO A 337 2.32 -27.57 -7.83
CA PRO A 337 3.07 -26.50 -7.19
C PRO A 337 4.58 -26.78 -7.05
N ASP A 338 5.12 -27.92 -7.52
CA ASP A 338 6.56 -28.17 -7.51
C ASP A 338 7.34 -27.11 -8.31
N PHE A 339 8.32 -26.47 -7.67
CA PHE A 339 9.18 -25.46 -8.28
C PHE A 339 9.97 -25.98 -9.49
N ARG A 340 10.25 -27.29 -9.55
CA ARG A 340 11.04 -27.91 -10.63
C ARG A 340 10.25 -28.17 -11.91
N GLU A 341 8.94 -28.02 -11.85
CA GLU A 341 8.05 -28.21 -12.99
C GLU A 341 8.41 -27.22 -14.14
N ASN A 342 8.15 -27.59 -15.40
CA ASN A 342 8.38 -26.79 -16.61
C ASN A 342 7.17 -26.62 -17.55
N GLU A 343 6.09 -27.36 -17.35
CA GLU A 343 4.80 -27.23 -18.02
C GLU A 343 4.29 -25.79 -17.98
N GLY A 344 3.83 -25.31 -19.14
CA GLY A 344 3.33 -23.96 -19.29
C GLY A 344 1.81 -23.86 -19.18
N TYR A 345 1.09 -24.99 -19.14
CA TYR A 345 -0.36 -25.05 -19.04
C TYR A 345 -1.05 -24.14 -20.07
N GLY A 346 -0.50 -24.11 -21.28
CA GLY A 346 -1.00 -23.31 -22.40
C GLY A 346 -0.65 -21.81 -22.37
N SER A 347 -0.01 -21.29 -21.32
CA SER A 347 0.35 -19.88 -21.18
C SER A 347 1.24 -19.35 -22.31
N LEU A 348 1.30 -18.02 -22.44
CA LEU A 348 2.25 -17.33 -23.32
C LEU A 348 3.65 -17.29 -22.69
N PHE A 349 3.70 -17.03 -21.39
CA PHE A 349 4.90 -17.10 -20.57
C PHE A 349 4.51 -17.45 -19.13
N TRP A 350 5.49 -17.92 -18.37
CA TRP A 350 5.33 -18.18 -16.95
C TRP A 350 6.57 -17.76 -16.16
N VAL A 351 6.37 -17.49 -14.88
CA VAL A 351 7.43 -17.26 -13.91
C VAL A 351 7.15 -18.06 -12.64
N ARG A 352 8.20 -18.63 -12.06
CA ARG A 352 8.17 -19.39 -10.83
C ARG A 352 9.06 -18.72 -9.80
N SER A 353 8.66 -18.74 -8.55
CA SER A 353 9.43 -18.22 -7.42
C SER A 353 9.41 -19.23 -6.28
N LYS A 354 10.55 -19.45 -5.65
CA LYS A 354 10.70 -20.28 -4.45
C LYS A 354 11.41 -19.47 -3.38
N ALA A 355 10.77 -19.28 -2.24
CA ALA A 355 11.36 -18.66 -1.08
C ALA A 355 11.64 -19.72 0.00
N GLU A 356 12.85 -19.68 0.56
CA GLU A 356 13.30 -20.62 1.59
C GLU A 356 13.72 -19.86 2.85
N PHE A 357 13.18 -20.30 3.99
CA PHE A 357 13.45 -19.74 5.31
C PHE A 357 13.92 -20.86 6.23
N SER A 358 15.20 -20.84 6.58
CA SER A 358 15.71 -21.71 7.63
C SER A 358 15.50 -21.06 8.99
N SER A 359 15.04 -21.83 9.98
CA SER A 359 14.97 -21.38 11.37
C SER A 359 16.34 -21.16 12.02
N ASN A 360 17.42 -21.60 11.36
CA ASN A 360 18.79 -21.59 11.87
C ASN A 360 19.77 -20.78 10.98
N GLU A 361 19.33 -20.24 9.84
CA GLU A 361 20.16 -19.41 8.96
C GLU A 361 19.68 -17.96 8.97
N SER A 362 20.64 -17.05 8.89
CA SER A 362 20.47 -15.59 8.98
C SER A 362 20.13 -14.92 7.65
N SER A 363 19.66 -15.71 6.68
CA SER A 363 19.39 -15.21 5.33
C SER A 363 18.16 -15.86 4.71
N GLN A 364 17.36 -15.02 4.06
CA GLN A 364 16.25 -15.43 3.20
C GLN A 364 16.76 -15.57 1.77
N VAL A 365 16.39 -16.68 1.11
CA VAL A 365 16.73 -16.90 -0.30
C VAL A 365 15.46 -16.99 -1.12
N ILE A 366 15.36 -16.18 -2.17
CA ILE A 366 14.33 -16.29 -3.20
C ILE A 366 15.00 -16.69 -4.51
N THR A 367 14.59 -17.81 -5.08
CA THR A 367 15.00 -18.24 -6.43
C THR A 367 13.84 -18.03 -7.40
N ILE A 368 14.12 -17.42 -8.55
CA ILE A 368 13.14 -17.11 -9.60
C ILE A 368 13.57 -17.81 -10.89
N LYS A 369 12.60 -18.35 -11.61
CA LYS A 369 12.79 -19.05 -12.90
C LYS A 369 11.75 -18.58 -13.90
N TYR A 370 12.18 -18.22 -15.10
CA TYR A 370 11.31 -17.84 -16.22
C TYR A 370 11.17 -18.95 -17.25
N SER A 371 10.14 -18.84 -18.09
CA SER A 371 9.85 -19.80 -19.17
C SER A 371 10.90 -19.88 -20.28
N ASP A 372 11.83 -18.94 -20.33
CA ASP A 372 12.97 -18.90 -21.25
C ASP A 372 14.26 -19.45 -20.61
N ASP A 373 14.14 -20.17 -19.49
CA ASP A 373 15.24 -20.77 -18.72
C ASP A 373 16.22 -19.75 -18.10
N VAL A 374 15.80 -18.49 -17.93
CA VAL A 374 16.57 -17.50 -17.16
C VAL A 374 16.29 -17.65 -15.67
N TRP A 375 17.35 -17.64 -14.86
CA TRP A 375 17.29 -17.80 -13.41
C TRP A 375 17.82 -16.58 -12.68
N PHE A 376 17.16 -16.23 -11.58
CA PHE A 376 17.58 -15.18 -10.66
C PHE A 376 17.54 -15.69 -9.23
N LYS A 377 18.40 -15.12 -8.38
CA LYS A 377 18.45 -15.40 -6.96
C LYS A 377 18.67 -14.12 -6.18
N GLU A 378 17.81 -13.90 -5.21
CA GLU A 378 17.87 -12.82 -4.24
C GLU A 378 18.20 -13.44 -2.89
N THR A 379 19.24 -12.94 -2.23
CA THR A 379 19.62 -13.35 -0.87
C THR A 379 19.60 -12.13 0.03
N ASP A 380 18.64 -12.09 0.95
CA ASP A 380 18.49 -11.04 1.95
C ASP A 380 19.15 -11.50 3.26
N TYR A 381 20.04 -10.69 3.80
CA TYR A 381 20.75 -10.96 5.06
C TYR A 381 20.15 -10.16 6.22
N ASP A 382 20.31 -10.67 7.45
CA ASP A 382 19.85 -10.01 8.68
C ASP A 382 20.44 -8.58 8.90
N ASP A 383 21.57 -8.26 8.26
CA ASP A 383 22.18 -6.94 8.32
C ASP A 383 21.55 -5.91 7.35
N GLY A 384 20.50 -6.32 6.64
CA GLY A 384 19.77 -5.51 5.66
C GLY A 384 20.45 -5.43 4.29
N SER A 385 21.56 -6.14 4.08
CA SER A 385 22.15 -6.25 2.74
C SER A 385 21.42 -7.29 1.89
N THR A 386 21.34 -7.02 0.59
CA THR A 386 20.76 -7.95 -0.40
C THR A 386 21.77 -8.22 -1.52
N VAL A 387 21.91 -9.49 -1.91
CA VAL A 387 22.73 -9.91 -3.03
C VAL A 387 21.85 -10.48 -4.15
N TYR A 388 22.12 -10.03 -5.38
CA TYR A 388 21.39 -10.39 -6.58
C TYR A 388 22.27 -11.17 -7.56
N GLU A 389 21.90 -12.41 -7.83
CA GLU A 389 22.63 -13.31 -8.73
C GLU A 389 21.76 -13.83 -9.87
N CYS A 390 22.37 -14.18 -10.99
CA CYS A 390 21.69 -14.80 -12.14
C CYS A 390 22.51 -15.95 -12.72
N SER A 391 21.80 -16.84 -13.39
CA SER A 391 22.34 -18.01 -14.04
C SER A 391 21.47 -18.40 -15.25
N GLU A 392 22.06 -19.12 -16.20
CA GLU A 392 21.33 -19.76 -17.31
C GLU A 392 20.78 -21.15 -16.91
N SER A 393 21.04 -21.61 -15.69
CA SER A 393 20.49 -22.87 -15.16
C SER A 393 20.53 -22.96 -13.63
N GLU A 394 19.69 -23.80 -13.04
CA GLU A 394 19.66 -24.08 -11.59
C GLU A 394 21.03 -24.52 -11.03
N PHE A 395 21.75 -25.33 -11.80
CA PHE A 395 23.05 -25.92 -11.43
C PHE A 395 24.24 -25.20 -12.05
N GLY A 396 24.02 -24.03 -12.65
CA GLY A 396 25.04 -23.22 -13.30
C GLY A 396 25.87 -22.39 -12.31
N GLU A 397 26.86 -21.69 -12.85
CA GLU A 397 27.58 -20.68 -12.08
C GLU A 397 26.69 -19.44 -11.87
N TRP A 398 26.42 -19.13 -10.60
CA TRP A 398 25.71 -17.93 -10.21
C TRP A 398 26.68 -16.75 -10.22
N ASN A 399 26.31 -15.71 -10.96
CA ASN A 399 27.10 -14.50 -11.08
C ASN A 399 26.28 -13.29 -10.63
N VAL A 400 26.94 -12.26 -10.08
CA VAL A 400 26.29 -11.00 -9.74
C VAL A 400 25.64 -10.42 -11.00
N CYS A 401 24.35 -10.11 -10.91
CA CYS A 401 23.62 -9.59 -12.07
C CYS A 401 24.02 -8.17 -12.42
N GLY A 402 24.23 -7.93 -13.72
CA GLY A 402 24.42 -6.58 -14.27
C GLY A 402 23.11 -5.79 -14.44
N TYR A 403 21.94 -6.39 -14.15
CA TYR A 403 20.64 -5.77 -14.37
C TYR A 403 19.66 -6.11 -13.24
N GLN A 404 19.15 -5.08 -12.56
CA GLN A 404 18.33 -5.23 -11.36
C GLN A 404 16.82 -5.34 -11.63
N ARG A 405 16.29 -5.03 -12.84
CA ARG A 405 14.82 -5.01 -13.02
C ARG A 405 14.17 -6.38 -12.82
N ALA A 406 14.86 -7.49 -13.06
CA ALA A 406 14.30 -8.82 -12.81
C ALA A 406 13.94 -9.08 -11.34
N PHE A 407 14.48 -8.27 -10.42
CA PHE A 407 14.19 -8.34 -8.99
C PHE A 407 13.10 -7.36 -8.55
N ALA A 408 12.61 -6.50 -9.45
CA ALA A 408 11.52 -5.59 -9.10
C ALA A 408 10.22 -6.37 -8.86
N ASN A 409 9.43 -5.90 -7.89
CA ASN A 409 8.25 -6.60 -7.36
C ASN A 409 7.26 -7.10 -8.41
N LYS A 410 7.06 -6.36 -9.50
CA LYS A 410 6.13 -6.75 -10.57
C LYS A 410 6.55 -8.01 -11.33
N TYR A 411 7.82 -8.39 -11.28
CA TYR A 411 8.36 -9.52 -12.05
C TYR A 411 8.47 -10.81 -11.24
N LYS A 412 8.30 -10.78 -9.92
CA LYS A 412 8.27 -11.96 -9.04
C LYS A 412 6.84 -12.33 -8.61
N VAL A 413 6.59 -13.62 -8.40
CA VAL A 413 5.30 -14.10 -7.86
C VAL A 413 5.22 -13.85 -6.36
N LEU A 414 6.30 -14.19 -5.66
CA LEU A 414 6.51 -13.93 -4.25
C LEU A 414 7.13 -12.54 -4.08
N ASN A 415 6.30 -11.52 -4.28
CA ASN A 415 6.69 -10.12 -4.15
C ASN A 415 6.60 -9.62 -2.70
N ASP A 416 6.99 -8.38 -2.47
CA ASP A 416 7.09 -7.79 -1.13
C ASP A 416 5.71 -7.61 -0.46
N ASP A 417 4.62 -7.64 -1.23
CA ASP A 417 3.26 -7.60 -0.67
C ASP A 417 2.79 -9.00 -0.24
N ARG A 418 3.08 -10.03 -1.04
CA ARG A 418 2.56 -11.39 -0.83
C ARG A 418 3.40 -12.21 0.12
N LEU A 419 4.73 -12.11 0.01
CA LEU A 419 5.62 -12.95 0.77
C LEU A 419 5.46 -12.76 2.29
N PRO A 420 5.33 -11.53 2.82
CA PRO A 420 5.06 -11.34 4.25
C PRO A 420 3.75 -11.94 4.73
N VAL A 421 2.68 -11.85 3.94
CA VAL A 421 1.37 -12.44 4.28
C VAL A 421 1.47 -13.95 4.35
N LEU A 422 2.07 -14.60 3.35
CA LEU A 422 2.25 -16.05 3.32
C LEU A 422 3.18 -16.55 4.45
N LYS A 423 4.22 -15.78 4.79
CA LYS A 423 5.08 -16.06 5.96
C LYS A 423 4.30 -16.02 7.27
N ALA A 424 3.48 -14.99 7.48
CA ALA A 424 2.70 -14.85 8.69
C ALA A 424 1.76 -16.06 8.89
N LEU A 425 1.09 -16.49 7.81
CA LEU A 425 0.21 -17.67 7.81
C LEU A 425 0.98 -18.96 8.12
N ALA A 426 2.21 -19.10 7.63
CA ALA A 426 3.08 -20.22 7.99
C ALA A 426 3.40 -20.23 9.50
N THR A 427 3.63 -19.08 10.13
CA THR A 427 3.94 -18.98 11.58
C THR A 427 2.75 -19.22 12.51
N TYR A 428 1.51 -18.88 12.11
CA TYR A 428 0.30 -19.14 12.91
C TYR A 428 -0.12 -20.62 12.96
N SER A 429 0.56 -21.49 12.21
CA SER A 429 0.33 -22.94 12.21
C SER A 429 1.15 -23.74 13.24
N GLN A 430 1.96 -23.07 14.08
CA GLN A 430 2.75 -23.69 15.15
C GLN A 430 2.04 -23.76 16.50
#